data_AF-A0A2Z3GSA0-F1
#
_entry.id   AF-A0A2Z3GSA0-F1
#
_cell.length_a   1.000
_cell.length_b   1.000
_cell.length_c   1.000
_cell.angle_alpha   90.00
_cell.angle_beta   90.00
_cell.angle_gamma   90.00
#
_symmetry.space_group_name_H-M   'P 1'
#
loop_
_entity.id
_entity.type
_entity.pdbx_description
1 polymer ?
#
loop_
_entity_poly.entity_id
_entity_poly.type
_entity_poly.pdbx_seq_one_letter_code
_entity_poly.pdbx_strand_id
1 'polypeptide(L)'
;MNALPRLDQTDCLLEVVQRLSSVRSLAEITDIAKVAARRLTGADGACFVLRDGDKCYYVDEDAIAPLWKGKRFPLEACISGWVMLNRQPALIPDIYADDRIPHDAYRPTFVKSLAVVPIRSLGPVGALAVYWADTARPTATEVRWLQSLADSTALALEYLESQAEVNKALGVASFLEGENARLRDTVKPAAPGDLVRMCFLTKRFEIGGRWVAIEELLELCYGVHVTHGLSPEGLDQISAGRR
;
A
#
# COMPACT_ATOMS: atom_id res chain seq x y z
N MET A 1 12.55 -10.37 28.52
CA MET A 1 12.63 -8.97 29.04
C MET A 1 11.33 -8.72 29.78
N ASN A 2 11.32 -8.09 30.96
CA ASN A 2 10.03 -7.75 31.59
C ASN A 2 9.35 -6.62 30.81
N ALA A 3 8.01 -6.62 30.76
CA ALA A 3 7.24 -5.53 30.15
C ALA A 3 7.54 -4.19 30.85
N LEU A 4 7.54 -3.11 30.08
CA LEU A 4 7.77 -1.76 30.61
C LEU A 4 6.65 -1.35 31.60
N PRO A 5 6.97 -0.60 32.68
CA PRO A 5 5.97 0.10 33.49
C PRO A 5 5.05 0.97 32.63
N ARG A 6 3.82 1.26 33.09
CA ARG A 6 2.82 2.00 32.27
C ARG A 6 3.28 3.38 31.75
N LEU A 7 4.02 4.13 32.56
CA LEU A 7 4.56 5.43 32.14
C LEU A 7 5.59 5.23 31.03
N ASP A 8 6.52 4.31 31.23
CA ASP A 8 7.56 3.93 30.26
C ASP A 8 6.97 3.34 28.96
N GLN A 9 5.83 2.64 29.02
CA GLN A 9 5.10 2.17 27.83
C GLN A 9 4.54 3.34 27.00
N THR A 10 4.03 4.38 27.68
CA THR A 10 3.48 5.56 27.02
C THR A 10 4.59 6.36 26.34
N ASP A 11 5.72 6.55 27.03
CA ASP A 11 6.91 7.22 26.47
C ASP A 11 7.50 6.42 25.31
N CYS A 12 7.55 5.08 25.44
CA CYS A 12 8.00 4.21 24.35
C CYS A 12 7.07 4.32 23.12
N LEU A 13 5.75 4.36 23.30
CA LEU A 13 4.83 4.51 22.16
C LEU A 13 5.01 5.89 21.51
N LEU A 14 5.17 6.95 22.30
CA LEU A 14 5.41 8.29 21.78
C LEU A 14 6.71 8.37 20.96
N GLU A 15 7.81 7.80 21.48
CA GLU A 15 9.09 7.71 20.75
C GLU A 15 8.91 6.98 19.42
N VAL A 16 8.17 5.86 19.43
CA VAL A 16 7.94 5.05 18.23
C VAL A 16 7.09 5.78 17.20
N VAL A 17 6.01 6.45 17.61
CA VAL A 17 5.19 7.27 16.71
C VAL A 17 6.01 8.39 16.08
N GLN A 18 6.87 9.06 16.85
CA GLN A 18 7.78 10.08 16.32
C GLN A 18 8.75 9.49 15.28
N ARG A 19 9.37 8.35 15.56
CA ARG A 19 10.27 7.68 14.62
C ARG A 19 9.53 7.26 13.35
N LEU A 20 8.36 6.65 13.48
CA LEU A 20 7.51 6.24 12.37
C LEU A 20 7.08 7.42 11.48
N SER A 21 6.96 8.64 12.02
CA SER A 21 6.61 9.83 11.22
C SER A 21 7.71 10.29 10.26
N SER A 22 8.96 9.85 10.46
CA SER A 22 10.12 10.28 9.68
C SER A 22 10.66 9.22 8.72
N VAL A 23 10.03 8.05 8.67
CA VAL A 23 10.52 6.90 7.88
C VAL A 23 10.52 7.18 6.38
N ARG A 24 11.48 6.54 5.70
CA ARG A 24 11.61 6.62 4.23
C ARG A 24 11.49 5.28 3.53
N SER A 25 11.42 4.18 4.29
CA SER A 25 11.43 2.83 3.73
C SER A 25 10.61 1.85 4.57
N LEU A 26 10.13 0.80 3.89
CA LEU A 26 9.46 -0.33 4.55
C LEU A 26 10.39 -1.03 5.55
N ALA A 27 11.70 -1.07 5.27
CA ALA A 27 12.68 -1.68 6.15
C ALA A 27 12.76 -0.95 7.51
N GLU A 28 12.78 0.38 7.51
CA GLU A 28 12.75 1.18 8.74
C GLU A 28 11.46 0.96 9.55
N ILE A 29 10.29 0.96 8.88
CA ILE A 29 9.01 0.67 9.54
C ILE A 29 9.03 -0.71 10.20
N THR A 30 9.49 -1.71 9.47
CA THR A 30 9.58 -3.10 9.92
C THR A 30 10.47 -3.21 11.16
N ASP A 31 11.65 -2.58 11.12
CA ASP A 31 12.61 -2.61 12.22
C ASP A 31 12.09 -1.90 13.47
N ILE A 32 11.51 -0.70 13.31
CA ILE A 32 10.91 0.05 14.41
C ILE A 32 9.77 -0.76 15.04
N ALA A 33 8.85 -1.29 14.23
CA ALA A 33 7.64 -1.96 14.70
C ALA A 33 7.97 -3.25 15.47
N LYS A 34 8.85 -4.12 14.95
CA LYS A 34 9.20 -5.38 15.62
C LYS A 34 9.90 -5.15 16.97
N VAL A 35 10.85 -4.21 17.02
CA VAL A 35 11.59 -3.89 18.24
C VAL A 35 10.67 -3.26 19.28
N ALA A 36 9.82 -2.32 18.86
CA ALA A 36 8.83 -1.70 19.72
C ALA A 36 7.83 -2.72 20.28
N ALA A 37 7.33 -3.62 19.45
CA ALA A 37 6.39 -4.67 19.87
C ALA A 37 6.97 -5.53 20.98
N ARG A 38 8.22 -5.96 20.82
CA ARG A 38 8.93 -6.76 21.82
C ARG A 38 9.15 -5.99 23.13
N ARG A 39 9.57 -4.72 23.04
CA ARG A 39 9.80 -3.85 24.23
C ARG A 39 8.51 -3.55 24.99
N LEU A 40 7.44 -3.19 24.30
CA LEU A 40 6.16 -2.81 24.92
C LEU A 40 5.52 -3.98 25.68
N THR A 41 5.66 -5.20 25.15
CA THR A 41 4.99 -6.40 25.66
C THR A 41 5.89 -7.29 26.53
N GLY A 42 7.20 -7.02 26.59
CA GLY A 42 8.15 -7.91 27.26
C GLY A 42 8.28 -9.29 26.59
N ALA A 43 7.91 -9.40 25.31
CA ALA A 43 7.95 -10.67 24.60
C ALA A 43 9.38 -11.18 24.35
N ASP A 44 9.49 -12.47 24.12
CA ASP A 44 10.75 -13.14 23.77
C ASP A 44 11.01 -13.11 22.27
N GLY A 45 9.96 -12.88 21.47
CA GLY A 45 10.10 -12.51 20.07
C GLY A 45 8.94 -11.67 19.56
N ALA A 46 9.21 -10.92 18.50
CA ALA A 46 8.22 -10.18 17.72
C ALA A 46 8.48 -10.36 16.23
N CYS A 47 7.42 -10.35 15.43
CA CYS A 47 7.51 -10.49 13.99
C CYS A 47 6.56 -9.55 13.27
N PHE A 48 7.07 -8.97 12.18
CA PHE A 48 6.33 -8.14 11.26
C PHE A 48 5.92 -8.96 10.03
N VAL A 49 4.63 -9.03 9.76
CA VAL A 49 4.06 -9.84 8.69
C VAL A 49 3.29 -8.96 7.74
N LEU A 50 3.52 -9.10 6.44
CA LEU A 50 2.74 -8.43 5.40
C LEU A 50 1.84 -9.41 4.67
N ARG A 51 0.70 -8.91 4.19
CA ARG A 51 -0.14 -9.62 3.25
C ARG A 51 0.48 -9.54 1.86
N ASP A 52 0.70 -10.70 1.26
CA ASP A 52 1.23 -10.87 -0.10
C ASP A 52 0.23 -11.73 -0.88
N GLY A 53 -0.80 -11.07 -1.42
CA GLY A 53 -1.93 -11.73 -2.08
C GLY A 53 -2.71 -12.67 -1.15
N ASP A 54 -2.63 -13.97 -1.44
CA ASP A 54 -3.23 -15.09 -0.69
C ASP A 54 -2.31 -15.63 0.42
N LYS A 55 -1.15 -14.99 0.64
CA LYS A 55 -0.13 -15.43 1.60
C LYS A 55 0.19 -14.37 2.65
N CYS A 56 0.73 -14.83 3.76
CA CYS A 56 1.44 -14.06 4.77
C CYS A 56 2.93 -14.13 4.50
N TYR A 57 3.57 -13.00 4.27
CA TYR A 57 5.02 -12.88 4.20
C TYR A 57 5.58 -12.41 5.54
N TYR A 58 6.37 -13.26 6.20
CA TYR A 58 7.05 -12.94 7.45
C TYR A 58 8.32 -12.15 7.14
N VAL A 59 8.20 -10.82 7.09
CA VAL A 59 9.23 -9.91 6.55
C VAL A 59 10.49 -9.97 7.40
N ASP A 60 10.32 -9.79 8.71
CA ASP A 60 11.42 -9.74 9.65
C ASP A 60 10.96 -10.05 11.08
N GLU A 61 11.92 -10.39 11.93
CA GLU A 61 11.69 -10.71 13.33
C GLU A 61 12.80 -10.14 14.24
N ASP A 62 12.43 -9.92 15.50
CA ASP A 62 13.33 -9.61 16.62
C ASP A 62 13.00 -10.62 17.72
N ALA A 63 13.85 -11.63 17.91
CA ALA A 63 13.56 -12.76 18.78
C ALA A 63 14.81 -13.36 19.42
N ILE A 64 14.62 -14.09 20.53
CA ILE A 64 15.71 -14.83 21.21
C ILE A 64 16.25 -16.02 20.39
N ALA A 65 15.50 -16.50 19.40
CA ALA A 65 15.90 -17.55 18.47
C ALA A 65 15.15 -17.39 17.13
N PRO A 66 15.70 -17.92 16.02
CA PRO A 66 15.06 -17.84 14.70
C PRO A 66 13.69 -18.53 14.64
N LEU A 67 12.75 -17.97 13.86
CA LEU A 67 11.41 -18.50 13.66
C LEU A 67 11.02 -18.56 12.16
N TRP A 68 10.42 -17.48 11.67
CA TRP A 68 9.63 -17.48 10.44
C TRP A 68 10.13 -16.49 9.40
N LYS A 69 11.08 -15.62 9.75
CA LYS A 69 11.65 -14.61 8.84
C LYS A 69 11.97 -15.17 7.46
N GLY A 70 11.52 -14.46 6.43
CA GLY A 70 11.69 -14.79 5.01
C GLY A 70 10.68 -15.79 4.45
N LYS A 71 9.89 -16.47 5.30
CA LYS A 71 8.93 -17.48 4.86
C LYS A 71 7.60 -16.87 4.42
N ARG A 72 6.88 -17.63 3.59
CA ARG A 72 5.52 -17.33 3.16
C ARG A 72 4.60 -18.50 3.48
N PHE A 73 3.44 -18.21 4.03
CA PHE A 73 2.42 -19.21 4.34
C PHE A 73 1.06 -18.78 3.79
N PRO A 74 0.20 -19.70 3.34
CA PRO A 74 -1.17 -19.35 2.97
C PRO A 74 -1.89 -18.62 4.11
N LEU A 75 -2.71 -17.61 3.77
CA LEU A 75 -3.51 -16.84 4.74
C LEU A 75 -4.37 -17.74 5.64
N GLU A 76 -4.89 -18.83 5.10
CA GLU A 76 -5.78 -19.74 5.83
C GLU A 76 -5.02 -20.73 6.73
N ALA A 77 -3.68 -20.81 6.60
CA ALA A 77 -2.85 -21.82 7.24
C ALA A 77 -1.97 -21.27 8.39
N CYS A 78 -2.13 -20.00 8.77
CA CYS A 78 -1.38 -19.43 9.88
C CYS A 78 -2.19 -18.41 10.69
N ILE A 79 -1.79 -18.22 11.94
CA ILE A 79 -2.51 -17.33 12.87
C ILE A 79 -2.50 -15.86 12.43
N SER A 80 -1.41 -15.40 11.80
CA SER A 80 -1.34 -14.05 11.22
C SER A 80 -2.36 -13.84 10.12
N GLY A 81 -2.58 -14.87 9.29
CA GLY A 81 -3.59 -14.84 8.25
C GLY A 81 -5.00 -14.91 8.80
N TRP A 82 -5.24 -15.73 9.84
CA TRP A 82 -6.51 -15.71 10.58
C TRP A 82 -6.84 -14.31 11.10
N VAL A 83 -5.88 -13.61 11.69
CA VAL A 83 -6.06 -12.23 12.17
C VAL A 83 -6.39 -11.26 11.04
N MET A 84 -5.71 -11.36 9.90
CA MET A 84 -5.98 -10.51 8.74
C MET A 84 -7.35 -10.77 8.11
N LEU A 85 -7.78 -12.04 8.07
CA LEU A 85 -9.08 -12.44 7.51
C LEU A 85 -10.24 -12.02 8.43
N ASN A 86 -10.07 -12.18 9.74
CA ASN A 86 -11.12 -11.90 10.73
C ASN A 86 -11.08 -10.45 11.26
N ARG A 87 -10.05 -9.67 10.91
CA ARG A 87 -9.89 -8.26 11.28
C ARG A 87 -9.95 -8.01 12.79
N GLN A 88 -9.45 -8.97 13.57
CA GLN A 88 -9.48 -8.90 15.03
C GLN A 88 -8.21 -9.51 15.64
N PRO A 89 -7.77 -9.03 16.80
CA PRO A 89 -6.65 -9.62 17.52
C PRO A 89 -6.88 -11.09 17.87
N ALA A 90 -5.81 -11.88 17.84
CA ALA A 90 -5.77 -13.22 18.41
C ALA A 90 -4.88 -13.22 19.66
N LEU A 91 -5.42 -13.68 20.79
CA LEU A 91 -4.67 -13.92 22.02
C LEU A 91 -4.66 -15.42 22.29
N ILE A 92 -3.48 -16.01 22.42
CA ILE A 92 -3.29 -17.45 22.57
C ILE A 92 -2.41 -17.70 23.81
N PRO A 93 -3.02 -17.95 24.98
CA PRO A 93 -2.28 -18.20 26.23
C PRO A 93 -1.46 -19.49 26.25
N ASP A 94 -1.86 -20.47 25.44
CA ASP A 94 -1.18 -21.74 25.27
C ASP A 94 -1.40 -22.22 23.84
N ILE A 95 -0.32 -22.35 23.08
CA ILE A 95 -0.38 -22.77 21.68
C ILE A 95 -0.85 -24.22 21.49
N TYR A 96 -0.66 -25.08 22.49
CA TYR A 96 -1.05 -26.50 22.41
C TYR A 96 -2.53 -26.72 22.71
N ALA A 97 -3.21 -25.70 23.25
CA ALA A 97 -4.63 -25.71 23.54
C ALA A 97 -5.48 -24.99 22.48
N ASP A 98 -4.87 -24.37 21.46
CA ASP A 98 -5.55 -23.61 20.42
C ASP A 98 -5.44 -24.30 19.06
N ASP A 99 -6.57 -24.75 18.52
CA ASP A 99 -6.66 -25.49 17.26
C ASP A 99 -6.29 -24.65 16.03
N ARG A 100 -6.20 -23.32 16.16
CA ARG A 100 -5.75 -22.43 15.07
C ARG A 100 -4.24 -22.50 14.86
N ILE A 101 -3.50 -23.12 15.79
CA ILE A 101 -2.05 -23.22 15.71
C ILE A 101 -1.62 -24.56 15.09
N PRO A 102 -0.77 -24.56 14.05
CA PRO A 102 -0.17 -25.79 13.53
C PRO A 102 0.90 -26.29 14.51
N HIS A 103 0.52 -27.12 15.49
CA HIS A 103 1.38 -27.54 16.60
C HIS A 103 2.73 -28.12 16.15
N ASP A 104 2.76 -28.91 15.08
CA ASP A 104 3.99 -29.52 14.57
C ASP A 104 5.01 -28.48 14.08
N ALA A 105 4.54 -27.37 13.50
CA ALA A 105 5.41 -26.28 13.08
C ALA A 105 6.02 -25.54 14.28
N TYR A 106 5.27 -25.44 15.38
CA TYR A 106 5.69 -24.72 16.59
C TYR A 106 6.50 -25.55 17.57
N ARG A 107 6.36 -26.88 17.55
CA ARG A 107 7.10 -27.84 18.41
C ARG A 107 8.63 -27.62 18.47
N PRO A 108 9.35 -27.31 17.37
CA PRO A 108 10.79 -27.07 17.42
C PRO A 108 11.17 -25.65 17.88
N THR A 109 10.19 -24.78 18.17
CA THR A 109 10.43 -23.38 18.54
C THR A 109 10.34 -23.18 20.05
N PHE A 110 10.74 -22.00 20.53
CA PHE A 110 10.58 -21.63 21.95
C PHE A 110 9.15 -21.24 22.30
N VAL A 111 8.29 -20.97 21.32
CA VAL A 111 7.00 -20.31 21.53
C VAL A 111 6.05 -21.23 22.31
N LYS A 112 5.50 -20.74 23.41
CA LYS A 112 4.44 -21.41 24.19
C LYS A 112 3.13 -20.62 24.23
N SER A 113 3.20 -19.30 24.04
CA SER A 113 2.04 -18.42 23.94
C SER A 113 2.32 -17.28 22.99
N LEU A 114 1.28 -16.67 22.42
CA LEU A 114 1.43 -15.59 21.45
C LEU A 114 0.22 -14.66 21.40
N ALA A 115 0.46 -13.46 20.88
CA ALA A 115 -0.59 -12.53 20.50
C ALA A 115 -0.29 -11.94 19.13
N VAL A 116 -1.35 -11.73 18.35
CA VAL A 116 -1.24 -11.16 17.00
C VAL A 116 -2.33 -10.11 16.83
N VAL A 117 -1.95 -8.94 16.30
CA VAL A 117 -2.88 -7.85 15.97
C VAL A 117 -2.80 -7.52 14.49
N PRO A 118 -3.91 -7.10 13.86
CA PRO A 118 -3.89 -6.67 12.47
C PRO A 118 -3.20 -5.31 12.34
N ILE A 119 -2.36 -5.16 11.32
CA ILE A 119 -1.90 -3.85 10.84
C ILE A 119 -2.97 -3.34 9.88
N ARG A 120 -3.61 -2.24 10.27
CA ARG A 120 -4.84 -1.67 9.65
C ARG A 120 -6.07 -2.54 9.93
N SER A 121 -6.85 -2.19 10.95
CA SER A 121 -8.05 -2.95 11.35
C SER A 121 -9.08 -3.09 10.21
N LEU A 122 -9.30 -2.04 9.41
CA LEU A 122 -10.18 -2.08 8.23
C LEU A 122 -9.36 -2.33 6.96
N GLY A 123 -9.42 -3.56 6.46
CA GLY A 123 -8.60 -4.00 5.33
C GLY A 123 -7.14 -4.25 5.72
N PRO A 124 -6.86 -5.28 6.53
CA PRO A 124 -5.50 -5.56 7.00
C PRO A 124 -4.52 -5.79 5.86
N VAL A 125 -3.41 -5.04 5.93
CA VAL A 125 -2.26 -5.15 5.01
C VAL A 125 -1.14 -5.99 5.60
N GLY A 126 -1.27 -6.38 6.87
CA GLY A 126 -0.29 -7.15 7.59
C GLY A 126 -0.77 -7.50 9.00
N ALA A 127 0.15 -8.05 9.78
CA ALA A 127 -0.05 -8.36 11.18
C ALA A 127 1.25 -8.17 11.96
N LEU A 128 1.11 -7.81 13.24
CA LEU A 128 2.21 -7.73 14.19
C LEU A 128 2.02 -8.84 15.22
N ALA A 129 2.99 -9.74 15.30
CA ALA A 129 2.94 -10.91 16.18
C ALA A 129 4.00 -10.79 17.28
N VAL A 130 3.66 -11.23 18.49
CA VAL A 130 4.57 -11.34 19.63
C VAL A 130 4.46 -12.74 20.24
N TYR A 131 5.59 -13.26 20.74
CA TYR A 131 5.75 -14.63 21.20
C TYR A 131 6.45 -14.68 22.55
N TRP A 132 6.01 -15.56 23.44
CA TRP A 132 6.65 -15.81 24.73
C TRP A 132 7.10 -17.26 24.84
N ALA A 133 8.23 -17.47 25.52
CA ALA A 133 8.79 -18.79 25.82
C ALA A 133 8.05 -19.52 26.95
N ASP A 134 7.19 -18.82 27.67
CA ASP A 134 6.32 -19.37 28.70
C ASP A 134 4.85 -19.17 28.35
N THR A 135 3.97 -19.94 28.98
CA THR A 135 2.53 -19.70 28.91
C THR A 135 2.26 -18.36 29.58
N ALA A 136 2.04 -17.32 28.77
CA ALA A 136 1.74 -15.98 29.20
C ALA A 136 0.31 -15.66 28.77
N ARG A 137 -0.43 -14.97 29.64
CA ARG A 137 -1.71 -14.35 29.27
C ARG A 137 -1.44 -12.89 28.97
N PRO A 138 -1.16 -12.50 27.71
CA PRO A 138 -1.08 -11.10 27.36
C PRO A 138 -2.34 -10.40 27.84
N THR A 139 -2.17 -9.40 28.69
CA THR A 139 -3.27 -8.67 29.30
C THR A 139 -3.99 -7.85 28.23
N ALA A 140 -5.27 -7.54 28.46
CA ALA A 140 -6.02 -6.65 27.57
C ALA A 140 -5.34 -5.29 27.38
N THR A 141 -4.51 -4.85 28.35
CA THR A 141 -3.75 -3.60 28.24
C THR A 141 -2.57 -3.73 27.28
N GLU A 142 -1.79 -4.81 27.37
CA GLU A 142 -0.67 -5.07 26.46
C GLU A 142 -1.15 -5.24 25.02
N VAL A 143 -2.30 -5.89 24.81
CA VAL A 143 -2.90 -6.00 23.47
C VAL A 143 -3.34 -4.64 22.93
N ARG A 144 -3.87 -3.75 23.77
CA ARG A 144 -4.18 -2.38 23.34
C ARG A 144 -2.93 -1.63 22.90
N TRP A 145 -1.83 -1.72 23.65
CA TRP A 145 -0.56 -1.11 23.24
C TRP A 145 -0.04 -1.67 21.92
N LEU A 146 -0.10 -2.99 21.76
CA LEU A 146 0.29 -3.66 20.52
C LEU A 146 -0.59 -3.22 19.34
N GLN A 147 -1.90 -3.08 19.55
CA GLN A 147 -2.82 -2.56 18.54
C GLN A 147 -2.51 -1.10 18.19
N SER A 148 -2.26 -0.23 19.17
CA SER A 148 -1.91 1.17 18.91
C SER A 148 -0.61 1.30 18.10
N LEU A 149 0.36 0.43 18.36
CA LEU A 149 1.57 0.33 17.54
C LEU A 149 1.27 -0.13 16.12
N ALA A 150 0.41 -1.15 15.95
CA ALA A 150 0.01 -1.64 14.64
C ALA A 150 -0.76 -0.59 13.83
N ASP A 151 -1.63 0.20 14.48
CA ASP A 151 -2.36 1.30 13.85
C ASP A 151 -1.41 2.43 13.41
N SER A 152 -0.44 2.79 14.26
CA SER A 152 0.58 3.79 13.93
C SER A 152 1.48 3.31 12.77
N THR A 153 1.78 2.02 12.74
CA THR A 153 2.52 1.40 11.64
C THR A 153 1.73 1.43 10.34
N ALA A 154 0.42 1.19 10.38
CA ALA A 154 -0.44 1.27 9.21
C ALA A 154 -0.42 2.67 8.57
N LEU A 155 -0.44 3.72 9.39
CA LEU A 155 -0.33 5.10 8.91
C LEU A 155 1.02 5.37 8.22
N ALA A 156 2.12 4.85 8.78
CA ALA A 156 3.44 4.99 8.17
C ALA A 156 3.55 4.24 6.82
N LEU A 157 2.94 3.06 6.70
CA LEU A 157 2.86 2.32 5.43
C LEU A 157 2.08 3.12 4.38
N GLU A 158 0.92 3.65 4.76
CA GLU A 158 0.08 4.47 3.88
C GLU A 158 0.79 5.74 3.42
N TYR A 159 1.55 6.37 4.31
CA TYR A 159 2.38 7.50 3.96
C TYR A 159 3.42 7.15 2.89
N LEU A 160 4.13 6.02 3.02
CA LEU A 160 5.09 5.59 2.01
C LEU A 160 4.43 5.27 0.66
N GLU A 161 3.29 4.58 0.68
CA GLU A 161 2.52 4.29 -0.53
C GLU A 161 2.08 5.59 -1.23
N SER A 162 1.54 6.55 -0.46
CA SER A 162 1.12 7.85 -1.00
C SER A 162 2.30 8.65 -1.58
N GLN A 163 3.47 8.62 -0.94
CA GLN A 163 4.66 9.29 -1.46
C GLN A 163 5.15 8.66 -2.76
N ALA A 164 5.10 7.34 -2.87
CA ALA A 164 5.47 6.64 -4.09
C ALA A 164 4.56 7.02 -5.26
N GLU A 165 3.24 7.08 -5.04
CA GLU A 165 2.28 7.47 -6.08
C GLU A 165 2.43 8.94 -6.51
N VAL A 166 2.66 9.85 -5.57
CA VAL A 166 2.94 11.27 -5.88
C VAL A 166 4.20 11.40 -6.72
N ASN A 167 5.29 10.74 -6.33
CA ASN A 167 6.56 10.79 -7.06
C ASN A 167 6.42 10.21 -8.47
N LYS A 168 5.65 9.13 -8.63
CA LYS A 168 5.35 8.54 -9.93
C LYS A 168 4.54 9.49 -10.81
N ALA A 169 3.51 10.13 -10.27
CA ALA A 169 2.71 11.10 -11.00
C ALA A 169 3.53 12.31 -11.47
N LEU A 170 4.41 12.83 -10.60
CA LEU A 170 5.35 13.91 -10.95
C LEU A 170 6.32 13.49 -12.06
N GLY A 171 6.84 12.27 -12.01
CA GLY A 171 7.71 11.73 -13.06
C GLY A 171 7.01 11.66 -14.42
N VAL A 172 5.75 11.22 -14.46
CA VAL A 172 4.94 11.19 -15.69
C VAL A 172 4.67 12.60 -16.21
N ALA A 173 4.29 13.54 -15.34
CA ALA A 173 4.04 14.92 -15.73
C ALA A 173 5.29 15.57 -16.34
N SER A 174 6.45 15.43 -15.69
CA SER A 174 7.71 15.96 -16.20
C SER A 174 8.12 15.36 -17.55
N PHE A 175 7.90 14.05 -17.74
CA PHE A 175 8.12 13.39 -19.03
C PHE A 175 7.24 13.97 -20.14
N LEU A 176 5.95 14.16 -19.87
CA LEU A 176 5.00 14.73 -20.83
C LEU A 176 5.33 16.18 -21.17
N GLU A 177 5.79 16.97 -20.20
CA GLU A 177 6.24 18.35 -20.43
C GLU A 177 7.47 18.39 -21.34
N GLY A 178 8.44 17.51 -21.11
CA GLY A 178 9.65 17.40 -21.95
C GLY A 178 9.32 17.00 -23.38
N GLU A 179 8.45 16.01 -23.58
CA GLU A 179 8.06 15.57 -24.92
C GLU A 179 7.21 16.63 -25.65
N ASN A 180 6.33 17.35 -24.93
CA ASN A 180 5.61 18.50 -25.49
C ASN A 180 6.56 19.60 -25.97
N ALA A 181 7.61 19.91 -25.21
CA ALA A 181 8.62 20.89 -25.62
C ALA A 181 9.36 20.44 -26.89
N ARG A 182 9.80 19.18 -26.91
CA ARG A 182 10.48 18.58 -28.08
C ARG A 182 9.61 18.58 -29.34
N LEU A 183 8.33 18.24 -29.20
CA LEU A 183 7.37 18.28 -30.31
C LEU A 183 7.14 19.71 -30.81
N ARG A 184 7.15 20.73 -29.93
CA ARG A 184 7.09 22.14 -30.36
C ARG A 184 8.29 22.52 -31.21
N ASP A 185 9.48 22.06 -30.86
CA ASP A 185 10.73 22.46 -31.53
C ASP A 185 10.99 21.69 -32.85
N THR A 186 10.38 20.52 -33.04
CA THR A 186 10.52 19.71 -34.27
C THR A 186 9.54 20.11 -35.38
N VAL A 187 8.55 20.93 -35.06
CA VAL A 187 7.69 21.55 -36.08
C VAL A 187 8.52 22.60 -36.83
N LYS A 188 8.90 22.29 -38.09
CA LYS A 188 9.46 23.29 -39.02
C LYS A 188 8.56 24.52 -38.99
N PRO A 189 9.08 25.76 -38.88
CA PRO A 189 8.26 26.94 -39.04
C PRO A 189 7.72 26.93 -40.47
N ALA A 190 6.47 26.53 -40.63
CA ALA A 190 5.73 26.78 -41.86
C ALA A 190 5.58 28.31 -41.98
N ALA A 191 5.43 28.81 -43.21
CA ALA A 191 5.23 30.23 -43.43
C ALA A 191 4.08 30.75 -42.53
N PRO A 192 4.13 32.01 -42.06
CA PRO A 192 3.08 32.56 -41.20
C PRO A 192 1.70 32.39 -41.88
N GLY A 193 0.93 31.39 -41.45
CA GLY A 193 -0.34 30.98 -42.08
C GLY A 193 -0.60 29.46 -42.13
N ASP A 194 0.43 28.61 -42.10
CA ASP A 194 0.30 27.19 -42.51
C ASP A 194 0.31 26.15 -41.36
N LEU A 195 0.37 26.58 -40.09
CA LEU A 195 0.47 25.69 -38.93
C LEU A 195 -0.63 25.92 -37.89
N VAL A 196 -1.29 24.83 -37.50
CA VAL A 196 -2.26 24.79 -36.42
C VAL A 196 -1.79 23.77 -35.38
N ARG A 197 -1.79 24.16 -34.09
CA ARG A 197 -1.47 23.22 -32.99
C ARG A 197 -2.72 22.41 -32.64
N MET A 198 -2.59 21.10 -32.51
CA MET A 198 -3.67 20.21 -32.03
C MET A 198 -3.30 19.62 -30.66
N CYS A 199 -4.22 19.70 -29.70
CA CYS A 199 -4.14 18.98 -28.44
C CYS A 199 -4.54 17.53 -28.68
N PHE A 200 -3.60 16.59 -28.54
CA PHE A 200 -3.86 15.18 -28.83
C PHE A 200 -4.91 14.53 -27.90
N LEU A 201 -5.08 15.07 -26.68
CA LEU A 201 -6.02 14.57 -25.68
C LEU A 201 -7.44 15.02 -25.97
N THR A 202 -7.64 16.33 -26.12
CA THR A 202 -8.97 16.91 -26.30
C THR A 202 -9.41 16.97 -27.75
N LYS A 203 -8.50 16.67 -28.69
CA LYS A 203 -8.69 16.82 -30.14
C LYS A 203 -9.07 18.24 -30.55
N ARG A 204 -8.71 19.24 -29.74
CA ARG A 204 -8.92 20.66 -30.03
C ARG A 204 -7.73 21.27 -30.72
N PHE A 205 -7.96 22.34 -31.47
CA PHE A 205 -6.99 23.04 -32.28
C PHE A 205 -6.80 24.47 -31.79
N GLU A 206 -5.57 24.97 -31.76
CA GLU A 206 -5.27 26.34 -31.33
C GLU A 206 -5.29 27.30 -32.51
N ILE A 207 -6.22 28.25 -32.47
CA ILE A 207 -6.36 29.36 -33.43
C ILE A 207 -6.50 30.66 -32.65
N GLY A 208 -5.69 31.67 -32.98
CA GLY A 208 -5.77 33.00 -32.35
C GLY A 208 -5.67 32.98 -30.81
N GLY A 209 -4.96 32.00 -30.24
CA GLY A 209 -4.83 31.82 -28.79
C GLY A 209 -6.02 31.13 -28.10
N ARG A 210 -6.97 30.57 -28.86
CA ARG A 210 -8.12 29.82 -28.35
C ARG A 210 -8.11 28.36 -28.82
N TRP A 211 -8.53 27.44 -27.96
CA TRP A 211 -8.69 26.02 -28.30
C TRP A 211 -10.11 25.72 -28.77
N VAL A 212 -10.27 25.43 -30.06
CA VAL A 212 -11.54 25.19 -30.74
C VAL A 212 -11.66 23.73 -31.21
N ALA A 213 -12.87 23.25 -31.46
CA ALA A 213 -13.06 21.93 -32.07
C ALA A 213 -12.71 21.97 -33.57
N ILE A 214 -12.61 20.81 -34.23
CA ILE A 214 -12.25 20.77 -35.67
C ILE A 214 -13.32 21.43 -36.54
N GLU A 215 -14.59 21.32 -36.14
CA GLU A 215 -15.74 21.91 -36.83
C GLU A 215 -15.65 23.44 -36.83
N GLU A 216 -15.39 24.02 -35.66
CA GLU A 216 -15.23 25.47 -35.50
C GLU A 216 -13.97 25.97 -36.20
N LEU A 217 -12.90 25.17 -36.24
CA LEU A 217 -11.71 25.49 -37.04
C LEU A 217 -12.04 25.56 -38.54
N LEU A 218 -12.77 24.55 -39.05
CA LEU A 218 -13.14 24.48 -40.47
C LEU A 218 -14.04 25.63 -40.87
N GLU A 219 -14.95 26.04 -39.99
CA GLU A 219 -15.83 27.18 -40.21
C GLU A 219 -15.07 28.51 -40.18
N LEU A 220 -14.18 28.72 -39.19
CA LEU A 220 -13.41 29.97 -39.04
C LEU A 220 -12.35 30.16 -40.13
N CYS A 221 -11.65 29.11 -40.53
CA CYS A 221 -10.55 29.21 -41.50
C CYS A 221 -11.00 29.03 -42.95
N TYR A 222 -12.05 28.24 -43.19
CA TYR A 222 -12.44 27.84 -44.54
C TYR A 222 -13.92 28.11 -44.87
N GLY A 223 -14.71 28.63 -43.92
CA GLY A 223 -16.15 28.86 -44.11
C GLY A 223 -16.94 27.56 -44.32
N VAL A 224 -16.37 26.40 -43.91
CA VAL A 224 -16.99 25.09 -44.08
C VAL A 224 -17.84 24.77 -42.86
N HIS A 225 -19.15 24.69 -43.06
CA HIS A 225 -20.06 24.25 -42.02
C HIS A 225 -20.11 22.71 -41.96
N VAL A 226 -19.79 22.14 -40.80
CA VAL A 226 -19.74 20.69 -40.61
C VAL A 226 -21.05 20.17 -40.02
N THR A 227 -21.72 19.28 -40.75
CA THR A 227 -22.89 18.55 -40.26
C THR A 227 -22.53 17.11 -39.93
N HIS A 228 -23.14 16.56 -38.88
CA HIS A 228 -22.85 15.20 -38.42
C HIS A 228 -23.77 14.17 -39.10
N GLY A 229 -23.18 13.05 -39.50
CA GLY A 229 -23.88 11.91 -40.09
C GLY A 229 -23.02 10.66 -40.03
N LEU A 230 -23.64 9.50 -40.29
CA LEU A 230 -22.92 8.24 -40.41
C LEU A 230 -22.56 8.02 -41.88
N SER A 231 -21.31 7.63 -42.14
CA SER A 231 -20.92 7.16 -43.47
C SER A 231 -21.55 5.79 -43.76
N PRO A 232 -21.60 5.34 -45.02
CA PRO A 232 -22.02 3.98 -45.37
C PRO A 232 -21.29 2.91 -44.56
N GLU A 233 -19.98 3.05 -44.36
CA GLU A 233 -19.16 2.14 -43.56
C GLU A 233 -19.54 2.17 -42.07
N GLY A 234 -19.87 3.37 -41.54
CA GLY A 234 -20.36 3.52 -40.16
C GLY A 234 -21.73 2.87 -39.93
N LEU A 235 -22.62 2.96 -40.93
CA LEU A 235 -23.92 2.26 -40.91
C LEU A 235 -23.73 0.74 -40.94
N ASP A 236 -22.81 0.25 -41.77
CA ASP A 236 -22.48 -1.18 -41.87
C ASP A 236 -21.93 -1.73 -40.55
N GLN A 237 -21.05 -1.01 -39.85
CA GLN A 237 -20.53 -1.42 -38.54
C GLN A 237 -21.63 -1.53 -37.47
N ILE A 238 -22.59 -0.59 -37.46
CA ILE A 238 -23.72 -0.63 -36.53
C ILE A 238 -24.66 -1.81 -36.85
N SER A 239 -24.82 -2.13 -38.13
CA SER A 239 -25.64 -3.26 -38.57
C SER A 239 -24.98 -4.63 -38.29
N ALA A 240 -23.66 -4.70 -38.33
CA ALA A 240 -22.88 -5.91 -38.06
C ALA A 240 -22.84 -6.28 -36.56
N GLY A 241 -22.94 -5.30 -35.66
CA GLY A 241 -22.98 -5.52 -34.21
C GLY A 241 -24.34 -5.96 -33.63
N ARG A 242 -25.37 -6.18 -34.47
CA ARG A 242 -26.72 -6.63 -34.07
C ARG A 242 -27.02 -8.11 -34.39
N ARG A 243 -26.01 -8.94 -34.66
CA ARG A 243 -26.15 -10.40 -34.79
C ARG A 243 -25.56 -11.13 -33.60
#